data_AF-A0A378BVV7-F1
#
_entry.id   AF-A0A378BVV7-F1
#
_cell.length_a   1.000
_cell.length_b   1.000
_cell.length_c   1.000
_cell.angle_alpha   90.00
_cell.angle_beta   90.00
_cell.angle_gamma   90.00
#
_symmetry.space_group_name_H-M   'P 1'
#
loop_
_entity.id
_entity.type
_entity.pdbx_description
1 polymer ?
#
loop_
_entity_poly.entity_id
_entity_poly.type
_entity_poly.pdbx_seq_one_letter_code
_entity_poly.pdbx_strand_id
1 'polypeptide(L)'
;MMVALFIFSLALRDIPMGELLLSLISLAVAAVPEGLPAIISIILSLGVQTMARKRAIIRKLPTVETLGAMTVVCSDKTGTLTMNEMTVKAIITADCCYRVEGDSYEPQGRIFLEGSDEPVQVQPGTVLETWLRTIDLCNDSQLTQDERGLWGITGGPTEGALKVLAAKAQLPAGGGPSGGQDPL
;
A
#
# COMPACT_ATOMS: atom_id res chain seq x y z
N MET A 1 3.90 -43.19 30.05
CA MET A 1 5.11 -43.22 30.90
C MET A 1 4.77 -43.12 32.39
N MET A 2 4.17 -42.02 32.87
CA MET A 2 3.81 -41.87 34.30
C MET A 2 2.89 -42.97 34.85
N VAL A 3 1.83 -43.35 34.13
CA VAL A 3 0.92 -44.44 34.55
C VAL A 3 1.66 -45.79 34.63
N ALA A 4 2.59 -46.05 33.70
CA ALA A 4 3.41 -47.26 33.72
C ALA A 4 4.38 -47.26 34.93
N LEU A 5 4.99 -46.12 35.26
CA LEU A 5 5.82 -45.96 36.46
C LEU A 5 5.02 -46.10 37.75
N PHE A 6 3.77 -45.63 37.77
CA PHE A 6 2.86 -45.78 38.90
C PHE A 6 2.50 -47.25 39.15
N ILE A 7 2.07 -47.97 38.10
CA ILE A 7 1.73 -49.40 38.17
C ILE A 7 2.97 -50.23 38.50
N PHE A 8 4.13 -49.91 37.90
CA PHE A 8 5.39 -50.60 38.17
C PHE A 8 5.84 -50.42 39.63
N SER A 9 5.77 -49.20 40.17
CA SER A 9 6.05 -48.98 41.60
C SER A 9 5.08 -49.76 42.47
N LEU A 10 3.76 -49.63 42.26
CA LEU A 10 2.76 -50.38 43.02
C LEU A 10 2.96 -51.90 43.01
N ALA A 11 3.40 -52.46 41.87
CA ALA A 11 3.55 -53.90 41.70
C ALA A 11 4.89 -54.47 42.18
N LEU A 12 5.97 -53.67 42.19
CA LEU A 12 7.35 -54.17 42.36
C LEU A 12 8.21 -53.42 43.37
N ARG A 13 7.76 -52.27 43.88
CA ARG A 13 8.49 -51.46 44.87
C ARG A 13 7.48 -50.93 45.88
N ASP A 14 7.43 -51.47 47.11
CA ASP A 14 6.57 -51.02 48.22
C ASP A 14 6.88 -49.57 48.67
N ILE A 15 6.78 -48.62 47.75
CA ILE A 15 7.02 -47.20 47.97
C ILE A 15 5.73 -46.62 48.57
N PRO A 16 5.83 -45.84 49.66
CA PRO A 16 4.68 -45.17 50.25
C PRO A 16 3.91 -44.35 49.20
N MET A 17 2.58 -44.44 49.19
CA MET A 17 1.74 -43.74 48.20
C MET A 17 2.01 -42.22 48.12
N GLY A 18 2.35 -41.60 49.25
CA GLY A 18 2.72 -40.17 49.30
C GLY A 18 4.00 -39.87 48.51
N GLU A 19 5.05 -40.68 48.65
CA GLU A 19 6.31 -40.49 47.93
C GLU A 19 6.17 -40.75 46.43
N LEU A 20 5.37 -41.76 46.07
CA LEU A 20 5.06 -42.07 44.68
C LEU A 20 4.30 -40.92 44.00
N LEU A 21 3.32 -40.34 44.69
CA LEU A 21 2.56 -39.20 44.19
C LEU A 21 3.45 -37.96 44.01
N LEU A 22 4.29 -37.64 44.99
CA LEU A 22 5.23 -36.52 44.91
C LEU A 22 6.22 -36.68 43.74
N SER A 23 6.73 -37.89 43.53
CA SER A 23 7.64 -38.21 42.41
C SER A 23 6.95 -38.02 41.06
N LEU A 24 5.69 -38.45 40.93
CA LEU A 24 4.91 -38.30 39.71
C LEU A 24 4.57 -36.83 39.42
N ILE A 25 4.22 -36.05 40.44
CA ILE A 25 3.97 -34.60 40.29
C ILE A 25 5.26 -33.89 39.86
N SER A 26 6.41 -34.21 40.50
CA SER A 26 7.71 -33.64 40.13
C SER A 26 8.07 -33.94 38.67
N LEU A 27 7.87 -35.18 38.23
CA LEU A 27 8.09 -35.57 36.83
C LEU A 27 7.14 -34.87 35.85
N ALA A 28 5.88 -34.68 36.25
CA ALA A 28 4.89 -33.96 35.44
C ALA A 28 5.28 -32.49 35.23
N VAL A 29 5.65 -31.79 36.30
CA VAL A 29 6.13 -30.39 36.25
C VAL A 29 7.41 -30.29 35.42
N ALA A 30 8.36 -31.22 35.60
CA ALA A 30 9.60 -31.24 34.82
C ALA A 30 9.38 -31.44 33.31
N ALA A 31 8.29 -32.08 32.90
CA ALA A 31 7.98 -32.36 31.50
C ALA A 31 7.25 -31.20 30.80
N VAL A 32 6.61 -30.29 31.54
CA VAL A 32 5.87 -29.16 30.96
C VAL A 32 6.80 -27.95 30.83
N PRO A 33 7.06 -27.45 29.61
CA PRO A 33 7.91 -26.28 29.44
C PRO A 33 7.10 -25.00 29.73
N GLU A 34 6.88 -24.69 31.00
CA GLU A 34 6.06 -23.54 31.45
C GLU A 34 6.59 -22.18 30.97
N GLY A 35 7.90 -22.08 30.68
CA GLY A 35 8.51 -20.87 30.13
C GLY A 35 8.31 -20.66 28.63
N LEU A 36 7.91 -21.69 27.89
CA LEU A 36 7.81 -21.63 26.42
C LEU A 36 6.76 -20.61 25.93
N PRO A 37 5.54 -20.53 26.49
CA PRO A 37 4.55 -19.53 26.07
C PRO A 37 5.04 -18.09 26.25
N ALA A 38 5.80 -17.83 27.33
CA ALA A 38 6.36 -16.51 27.60
C ALA A 38 7.44 -16.14 26.58
N ILE A 39 8.37 -17.07 26.29
CA ILE A 39 9.45 -16.86 25.31
C ILE A 39 8.87 -16.63 23.90
N ILE A 40 7.91 -17.45 23.48
CA ILE A 40 7.23 -17.29 22.18
C ILE A 40 6.58 -15.91 22.09
N SER A 41 5.91 -15.46 23.14
CA SER A 41 5.26 -14.14 23.17
C SER A 41 6.27 -13.00 23.02
N ILE A 42 7.43 -13.10 23.66
CA ILE A 42 8.52 -12.10 23.54
C ILE A 42 9.05 -12.07 22.09
N ILE A 43 9.35 -13.24 21.53
CA ILE A 43 9.88 -13.36 20.15
C ILE A 43 8.87 -12.79 19.14
N LEU A 44 7.59 -13.16 19.24
CA LEU A 44 6.54 -12.64 18.36
C LEU A 44 6.34 -11.13 18.53
N SER A 45 6.39 -10.62 19.77
CA SER A 45 6.28 -9.19 20.05
C SER A 45 7.41 -8.38 19.39
N LEU A 46 8.65 -8.87 19.48
CA LEU A 46 9.79 -8.28 18.76
C LEU A 46 9.57 -8.31 17.24
N GLY A 47 9.06 -9.42 16.70
CA GLY A 47 8.69 -9.54 15.30
C GLY A 47 7.63 -8.52 14.87
N VAL A 48 6.60 -8.31 15.70
CA VAL A 48 5.57 -7.28 15.46
C VAL A 48 6.18 -5.88 15.43
N GLN A 49 7.10 -5.55 16.34
CA GLN A 49 7.78 -4.25 16.33
C GLN A 49 8.60 -4.04 15.05
N THR A 50 9.31 -5.07 14.58
CA THR A 50 10.05 -5.00 13.32
C THR A 50 9.13 -4.78 12.12
N MET A 51 7.98 -5.47 12.08
CA MET A 51 6.99 -5.31 11.01
C MET A 51 6.33 -3.92 11.03
N ALA A 52 6.03 -3.38 12.21
CA ALA A 52 5.45 -2.05 12.35
C ALA A 52 6.37 -0.95 11.80
N ARG A 53 7.69 -1.06 12.02
CA ARG A 53 8.68 -0.14 11.41
C ARG A 53 8.69 -0.19 9.88
N LYS A 54 8.26 -1.31 9.30
CA LYS A 54 8.09 -1.51 7.85
C LYS A 54 6.67 -1.21 7.37
N ARG A 55 5.90 -0.41 8.11
CA ARG A 55 4.51 -0.02 7.79
C ARG A 55 3.51 -1.19 7.75
N ALA A 56 3.81 -2.30 8.42
CA ALA A 56 2.90 -3.44 8.56
C ALA A 56 2.35 -3.53 10.00
N ILE A 57 1.06 -3.25 10.17
CA ILE A 57 0.40 -3.26 11.48
C ILE A 57 -0.16 -4.66 11.76
N ILE A 58 0.50 -5.39 12.67
CA ILE A 58 0.07 -6.73 13.07
C ILE A 58 -0.91 -6.65 14.26
N ARG A 59 -2.13 -7.14 14.08
CA ARG A 59 -3.18 -7.11 15.11
C ARG A 59 -3.15 -8.31 16.07
N LYS A 60 -2.53 -9.42 15.66
CA LYS A 60 -2.45 -10.67 16.45
C LYS A 60 -1.03 -11.22 16.37
N LEU A 61 -0.41 -11.50 17.52
CA LEU A 61 1.00 -11.96 17.58
C LEU A 61 1.28 -13.19 16.69
N PRO A 62 0.43 -14.24 16.65
CA PRO A 62 0.72 -15.42 15.82
C PRO A 62 0.74 -15.15 14.31
N THR A 63 0.17 -14.03 13.85
CA THR A 63 0.16 -13.66 12.43
C THR A 63 1.56 -13.43 11.87
N VAL A 64 2.53 -13.08 12.72
CA VAL A 64 3.94 -12.92 12.29
C VAL A 64 4.50 -14.24 11.75
N GLU A 65 4.21 -15.36 12.40
CA GLU A 65 4.64 -16.69 11.96
C GLU A 65 3.93 -17.09 10.66
N THR A 66 2.61 -16.89 10.60
CA THR A 66 1.80 -17.21 9.41
C THR A 66 2.28 -16.44 8.17
N LEU A 67 2.66 -15.17 8.30
CA LEU A 67 3.22 -14.38 7.20
C LEU A 67 4.57 -14.94 6.72
N GLY A 68 5.39 -15.48 7.62
CA GLY A 68 6.66 -16.11 7.26
C GLY A 68 6.49 -17.44 6.53
N ALA A 69 5.41 -18.17 6.80
CA ALA A 69 5.09 -19.45 6.16
C ALA A 69 4.17 -19.32 4.92
N MET A 70 3.89 -18.09 4.48
CA MET A 70 2.96 -17.80 3.40
C MET A 70 3.51 -18.23 2.04
N THR A 71 2.71 -18.97 1.27
CA THR A 71 3.09 -19.45 -0.07
C THR A 71 2.30 -18.79 -1.21
N VAL A 72 1.16 -18.16 -0.93
CA VAL A 72 0.28 -17.53 -1.93
C VAL A 72 -0.17 -16.16 -1.43
N VAL A 73 0.02 -15.11 -2.23
CA VAL A 73 -0.44 -13.74 -1.98
C VAL A 73 -1.61 -13.40 -2.90
N CYS A 74 -2.79 -13.17 -2.32
CA CYS A 74 -3.91 -12.56 -3.02
C CYS A 74 -3.93 -11.08 -2.69
N SER A 75 -3.69 -10.23 -3.69
CA SER A 75 -3.73 -8.77 -3.54
C SER A 75 -4.88 -8.21 -4.36
N ASP A 76 -5.54 -7.18 -3.84
CA ASP A 76 -6.43 -6.36 -4.65
C ASP A 76 -5.61 -5.49 -5.62
N LYS A 77 -6.21 -5.02 -6.71
CA LYS A 77 -5.55 -4.17 -7.72
C LYS A 77 -5.58 -2.70 -7.29
N THR A 78 -6.78 -2.15 -7.18
CA THR A 78 -6.98 -0.71 -7.06
C THR A 78 -6.67 -0.25 -5.63
N GLY A 79 -5.73 0.68 -5.48
CA GLY A 79 -5.30 1.18 -4.16
C GLY A 79 -4.37 0.24 -3.40
N THR A 80 -3.94 -0.88 -4.01
CA THR A 80 -2.88 -1.76 -3.47
C THR A 80 -1.76 -1.97 -4.47
N LEU A 81 -2.04 -2.51 -5.66
CA LEU A 81 -1.05 -2.63 -6.73
C LEU A 81 -0.94 -1.32 -7.55
N THR A 82 -2.02 -0.55 -7.60
CA THR A 82 -2.04 0.78 -8.21
C THR A 82 -2.22 1.86 -7.15
N MET A 83 -1.77 3.07 -7.45
CA MET A 83 -1.92 4.24 -6.58
C MET A 83 -3.38 4.72 -6.43
N ASN A 84 -4.33 4.09 -7.16
CA ASN A 84 -5.71 4.58 -7.31
C ASN A 84 -5.79 6.04 -7.83
N GLU A 85 -4.79 6.44 -8.60
CA GLU A 85 -4.70 7.74 -9.25
C GLU A 85 -4.92 7.52 -10.75
N MET A 86 -6.05 8.00 -11.27
CA MET A 86 -6.37 7.82 -12.69
C MET A 86 -5.49 8.76 -13.52
N THR A 87 -4.71 8.22 -14.45
CA THR A 87 -3.78 9.02 -15.25
C THR A 87 -3.98 8.76 -16.73
N VAL A 88 -3.87 9.83 -17.53
CA VAL A 88 -3.88 9.70 -18.99
C VAL A 88 -2.53 9.15 -19.42
N LYS A 89 -2.54 8.06 -20.19
CA LYS A 89 -1.32 7.42 -20.72
C LYS A 89 -1.13 7.64 -22.22
N ALA A 90 -2.21 7.91 -22.95
CA ALA A 90 -2.17 8.17 -24.38
C ALA A 90 -3.23 9.19 -24.80
N ILE A 91 -2.92 9.98 -25.83
CA ILE A 91 -3.82 10.91 -26.49
C ILE A 91 -3.84 10.53 -27.97
N ILE A 92 -5.03 10.40 -28.54
CA ILE A 92 -5.19 10.08 -29.96
C ILE A 92 -5.95 11.24 -30.59
N THR A 93 -5.31 11.93 -31.52
CA THR A 93 -5.90 12.99 -32.32
C THR A 93 -6.09 12.52 -33.77
N ALA A 94 -6.72 13.34 -34.61
CA ALA A 94 -6.94 12.98 -36.01
C ALA A 94 -5.63 12.87 -36.82
N ASP A 95 -4.59 13.57 -36.37
CA ASP A 95 -3.29 13.69 -37.02
C ASP A 95 -2.23 12.78 -36.39
N CYS A 96 -2.24 12.59 -35.06
CA CYS A 96 -1.15 11.95 -34.33
C CYS A 96 -1.63 11.12 -33.13
N CYS A 97 -0.77 10.21 -32.68
CA CYS A 97 -0.90 9.54 -31.38
C CYS A 97 0.24 9.99 -30.46
N TYR A 98 -0.08 10.25 -29.20
CA TYR A 98 0.86 10.72 -28.20
C TYR A 98 0.86 9.81 -26.99
N ARG A 99 2.03 9.62 -26.38
CA ARG A 99 2.24 8.93 -25.11
C ARG A 99 2.50 9.95 -24.00
N VAL A 100 1.89 9.76 -22.85
CA VAL A 100 1.99 10.66 -21.69
C VAL A 100 2.74 9.96 -20.56
N GLU A 101 3.70 10.67 -19.96
CA GLU A 101 4.46 10.22 -18.81
C GLU A 101 3.80 10.61 -17.48
N GLY A 102 4.09 9.81 -16.44
CA GLY A 102 3.61 9.97 -15.08
C GLY A 102 2.53 8.95 -14.72
N ASP A 103 2.52 8.59 -13.44
CA ASP A 103 1.62 7.60 -12.83
C ASP A 103 0.86 8.15 -11.62
N SER A 104 1.05 9.45 -11.33
CA SER A 104 0.40 10.16 -10.24
C SER A 104 -0.32 11.44 -10.70
N TYR A 105 -1.00 12.08 -9.75
CA TYR A 105 -1.61 13.40 -9.91
C TYR A 105 -0.62 14.55 -9.85
N GLU A 106 0.67 14.29 -9.67
CA GLU A 106 1.68 15.33 -9.77
C GLU A 106 1.71 15.88 -11.21
N PRO A 107 1.65 17.22 -11.41
CA PRO A 107 1.64 17.85 -12.73
C PRO A 107 3.04 17.86 -13.36
N GLN A 108 3.78 16.76 -13.23
CA GLN A 108 5.08 16.53 -13.83
C GLN A 108 4.99 15.34 -14.79
N GLY A 109 5.55 15.52 -15.98
CA GLY A 109 5.55 14.52 -17.02
C GLY A 109 5.64 15.18 -18.39
N ARG A 110 6.11 14.42 -19.37
CA ARG A 110 6.26 14.88 -20.74
C ARG A 110 5.28 14.15 -21.65
N ILE A 111 4.96 14.80 -22.76
CA ILE A 111 4.16 14.22 -23.85
C ILE A 111 5.12 13.89 -24.98
N PHE A 112 5.03 12.69 -25.52
CA PHE A 112 5.86 12.18 -26.60
C PHE A 112 4.98 11.85 -27.79
N LEU A 113 5.46 12.09 -29.01
CA LEU A 113 4.82 11.53 -30.20
C LEU A 113 5.07 10.01 -30.22
N GLU A 114 4.07 9.22 -30.59
CA GLU A 114 4.24 7.76 -30.67
C GLU A 114 5.34 7.40 -31.67
N GLY A 115 6.31 6.59 -31.24
CA GLY A 115 7.50 6.24 -32.02
C GLY A 115 8.67 7.22 -31.91
N SER A 116 8.54 8.32 -31.14
CA SER A 116 9.63 9.24 -30.81
C SER A 116 9.93 9.24 -29.31
N ASP A 117 11.21 9.38 -28.96
CA ASP A 117 11.68 9.60 -27.59
C ASP A 117 11.92 11.08 -27.28
N GLU A 118 11.71 11.97 -28.25
CA GLU A 118 11.79 13.40 -28.02
C GLU A 118 10.44 13.95 -27.52
N PRO A 119 10.44 14.72 -26.42
CA PRO A 119 9.22 15.32 -25.90
C PRO A 119 8.68 16.38 -26.87
N VAL A 120 7.39 16.30 -27.15
CA VAL A 120 6.69 17.26 -28.00
C VAL A 120 6.53 18.58 -27.25
N GLN A 121 6.94 19.66 -27.90
CA GLN A 121 6.61 21.02 -27.45
C GLN A 121 5.22 21.39 -27.97
N VAL A 122 4.31 21.73 -27.06
CA VAL A 122 2.95 22.12 -27.42
C VAL A 122 2.97 23.50 -28.08
N GLN A 123 2.70 23.55 -29.38
CA GLN A 123 2.70 24.78 -30.16
C GLN A 123 1.27 25.34 -30.30
N PRO A 124 1.09 26.68 -30.22
CA PRO A 124 -0.22 27.31 -30.44
C PRO A 124 -0.82 26.95 -31.80
N GLY A 125 -2.14 26.68 -31.83
CA GLY A 125 -2.87 26.37 -33.07
C GLY A 125 -2.71 24.93 -33.57
N THR A 126 -1.99 24.07 -32.85
CA THR A 126 -2.00 22.63 -33.11
C THR A 126 -3.27 21.98 -32.56
N VAL A 127 -3.65 20.83 -33.15
CA VAL A 127 -4.80 20.04 -32.66
C VAL A 127 -4.60 19.64 -31.19
N LEU A 128 -3.37 19.27 -30.82
CA LEU A 128 -3.00 18.92 -29.45
C LEU A 128 -3.23 20.09 -28.48
N GLU A 129 -2.79 21.32 -28.81
CA GLU A 129 -3.00 22.50 -27.97
C GLU A 129 -4.48 22.82 -27.79
N THR A 130 -5.24 22.83 -28.88
CA THR A 130 -6.68 23.12 -28.83
C THR A 130 -7.43 22.07 -28.00
N TRP A 131 -7.05 20.79 -28.14
CA TRP A 131 -7.63 19.70 -27.36
C TRP A 131 -7.29 19.82 -25.87
N LEU A 132 -6.01 20.05 -25.53
CA LEU A 132 -5.55 20.26 -24.15
C LEU A 132 -6.22 21.45 -23.48
N ARG A 133 -6.41 22.56 -24.21
CA ARG A 133 -7.12 23.73 -23.72
C ARG A 133 -8.61 23.45 -23.52
N THR A 134 -9.22 22.67 -24.40
CA THR A 134 -10.64 22.29 -24.28
C THR A 134 -10.88 21.46 -23.02
N ILE A 135 -10.03 20.46 -22.74
CA ILE A 135 -10.18 19.62 -21.54
C ILE A 135 -9.84 20.36 -20.24
N ASP A 136 -9.07 21.46 -20.31
CA ASP A 136 -8.77 22.27 -19.14
C ASP A 136 -9.94 23.19 -18.76
N LEU A 137 -10.63 23.73 -19.78
CA LEU A 137 -11.77 24.64 -19.63
C LEU A 137 -13.09 23.91 -19.39
N CYS A 138 -13.30 22.75 -20.04
CA CYS A 138 -14.52 21.94 -19.90
C CYS A 138 -14.36 20.91 -18.77
N ASN A 139 -13.92 21.36 -17.60
CA ASN A 139 -13.57 20.49 -16.50
C ASN A 139 -13.75 21.18 -15.16
N ASP A 140 -14.62 20.62 -14.33
CA ASP A 140 -14.96 21.14 -13.01
C ASP A 140 -14.02 20.62 -11.91
N SER A 141 -13.18 19.63 -12.23
CA SER A 141 -12.22 19.07 -11.30
C SER A 141 -11.03 20.00 -11.09
N GLN A 142 -10.55 20.05 -9.85
CA GLN A 142 -9.46 20.91 -9.44
C GLN A 142 -8.29 20.08 -8.91
N LEU A 143 -7.09 20.50 -9.30
CA LEU A 143 -5.84 19.98 -8.76
C LEU A 143 -5.53 20.72 -7.46
N THR A 144 -5.43 20.00 -6.36
CA THR A 144 -5.17 20.53 -5.02
C THR A 144 -3.83 20.02 -4.51
N GLN A 145 -3.09 20.85 -3.77
CA GLN A 145 -1.89 20.42 -3.07
C GLN A 145 -2.11 20.56 -1.56
N ASP A 146 -1.80 19.51 -0.80
CA ASP A 146 -1.93 19.52 0.66
C ASP A 146 -0.74 20.25 1.33
N GLU A 147 -0.83 20.47 2.64
CA GLU A 147 0.22 21.12 3.44
C GLU A 147 1.56 20.34 3.45
N ARG A 148 1.54 19.07 3.06
CA ARG A 148 2.72 18.19 2.98
C ARG A 148 3.33 18.17 1.57
N GLY A 149 2.74 18.91 0.63
CA GLY A 149 3.17 18.98 -0.76
C GLY A 149 2.64 17.86 -1.66
N LEU A 150 1.74 17.00 -1.17
CA LEU A 150 1.14 15.93 -1.95
C LEU A 150 0.01 16.46 -2.84
N TRP A 151 -0.01 15.99 -4.09
CA TRP A 151 -1.04 16.35 -5.06
C TRP A 151 -2.26 15.44 -4.92
N GLY A 152 -3.43 16.05 -4.99
CA GLY A 152 -4.72 15.38 -4.96
C GLY A 152 -5.71 16.08 -5.88
N ILE A 153 -6.88 15.48 -6.06
CA ILE A 153 -7.91 16.00 -6.95
C ILE A 153 -9.22 16.13 -6.18
N THR A 154 -9.90 17.25 -6.40
CA THR A 154 -11.30 17.44 -6.00
C THR A 154 -12.16 17.33 -7.25
N GLY A 155 -13.05 16.34 -7.32
CA GLY A 155 -13.90 16.06 -8.47
C GLY A 155 -13.88 14.59 -8.89
N GLY A 156 -14.28 14.29 -10.12
CA GLY A 156 -14.26 12.93 -10.66
C GLY A 156 -12.85 12.48 -11.05
N PRO A 157 -12.46 11.20 -10.87
CA PRO A 157 -11.11 10.73 -11.19
C PRO A 157 -10.76 10.90 -12.67
N THR A 158 -11.73 10.71 -13.58
CA THR A 158 -11.54 10.87 -15.02
C THR A 158 -11.26 12.31 -15.42
N GLU A 159 -12.08 13.24 -14.93
CA GLU A 159 -11.89 14.68 -15.13
C GLU A 159 -10.59 15.15 -14.49
N GLY A 160 -10.31 14.68 -13.28
CA GLY A 160 -9.05 14.91 -12.61
C GLY A 160 -7.82 14.53 -13.43
N ALA A 161 -7.83 13.34 -14.02
CA ALA A 161 -6.75 12.86 -14.88
C ALA A 161 -6.49 13.82 -16.06
N LEU A 162 -7.56 14.35 -16.66
CA LEU A 162 -7.49 15.34 -17.73
C LEU A 162 -6.95 16.68 -17.24
N LYS A 163 -7.32 17.11 -16.02
CA LYS A 163 -6.84 18.34 -15.41
C LYS A 163 -5.33 18.29 -15.14
N VAL A 164 -4.86 17.15 -14.61
CA VAL A 164 -3.43 16.89 -14.41
C VAL A 164 -2.68 16.88 -15.75
N LEU A 165 -3.25 16.28 -16.79
CA LEU A 165 -2.67 16.28 -18.13
C LEU A 165 -2.51 17.70 -18.68
N ALA A 166 -3.54 18.53 -18.57
CA ALA A 166 -3.47 19.92 -19.01
C ALA A 166 -2.38 20.70 -18.25
N ALA A 167 -2.24 20.47 -16.94
CA ALA A 167 -1.20 21.08 -16.12
C ALA A 167 0.23 20.64 -16.54
N LYS A 168 0.43 19.37 -16.93
CA LYS A 168 1.72 18.87 -17.45
C LYS A 168 2.15 19.55 -18.74
N ALA A 169 1.18 19.90 -19.60
CA ALA A 169 1.45 20.52 -20.90
C ALA A 169 1.90 21.99 -20.82
N GLN A 170 1.82 22.63 -19.64
CA GLN A 170 2.22 24.03 -19.41
C GLN A 170 1.72 24.95 -20.52
N LEU A 171 0.42 24.89 -20.80
CA LEU A 171 -0.19 25.64 -21.89
C LEU A 171 0.20 27.12 -21.78
N PRO A 172 0.69 27.75 -22.88
CA PRO A 172 0.99 29.17 -22.87
C PRO A 172 -0.28 29.93 -22.48
N ALA A 173 -0.14 30.94 -21.62
CA ALA A 173 -1.26 31.73 -21.12
C ALA A 173 -2.01 32.40 -22.28
N GLY A 174 -3.03 31.72 -22.80
CA GLY A 174 -3.95 32.28 -23.78
C GLY A 174 -4.79 33.33 -23.08
N GLY A 175 -4.66 34.60 -23.48
CA GLY A 175 -5.40 35.72 -22.93
C GLY A 175 -6.90 35.43 -22.78
N GLY A 176 -7.29 35.05 -21.57
CA GLY A 176 -8.65 35.00 -21.07
C GLY A 176 -8.75 35.96 -19.89
N PRO A 177 -9.95 36.51 -19.59
CA PRO A 177 -10.07 37.66 -18.71
C PRO A 177 -9.48 37.32 -17.35
N SER A 178 -8.63 38.21 -16.84
CA SER A 178 -8.24 38.22 -15.43
C SER A 178 -9.50 38.21 -14.59
N GLY A 179 -9.83 37.05 -14.02
CA GLY A 179 -10.85 36.92 -13.00
C GLY A 179 -10.39 37.70 -11.80
N GLY A 180 -10.83 38.97 -11.73
CA GLY A 180 -10.70 39.79 -10.54
C GLY A 180 -11.36 39.03 -9.40
N GLN A 181 -10.56 38.67 -8.41
CA GLN A 181 -11.07 38.45 -7.06
C GLN A 181 -11.57 39.80 -6.58
N ASP A 182 -12.86 40.05 -6.72
CA ASP A 182 -13.54 41.06 -5.91
C ASP A 182 -13.84 40.41 -4.55
N PRO A 183 -13.27 40.93 -3.45
CA PRO A 183 -13.65 40.51 -2.12
C PRO A 183 -14.99 41.15 -1.75
N LEU A 184 -15.97 40.32 -1.38
CA LEU A 184 -17.11 40.72 -0.55
C LEU A 184 -16.88 40.22 0.88
#